data_AF-A0A256BG20-F1
#
_entry.id   AF-A0A256BG20-F1
#
_cell.length_a   1.000
_cell.length_b   1.000
_cell.length_c   1.000
_cell.angle_alpha   90.00
_cell.angle_beta   90.00
_cell.angle_gamma   90.00
#
_symmetry.space_group_name_H-M   'P 1'
#
loop_
_entity.id
_entity.type
_entity.pdbx_description
1 polymer ?
#
loop_
_entity_poly.entity_id
_entity_poly.type
_entity_poly.pdbx_seq_one_letter_code
_entity_poly.pdbx_strand_id
1 'polypeptide(L)'
;MRKLLKGLHKFQSSYFPANQEIFEQLAEGQKPRVLFITCSDSRIVPHLITQSGVGELFVIRNAGNLVPPFGAANGGEGAAIEYAIHVLGIEQVIICGHSNCGAMKGLLKLEKLRTEMPLVYEWLQHAESTRRLIHENYADIKGEELLTITMAENVVTQIENLKTYPVIRSKLHQNKMSIYGWIFDIETGEVLAYNPETDEFEVPQSLLASAPNEHFVHTDAPPVPSAYQKGSQRVETKNAGDLPSWMSHEQANRIYRGSAAAR
;
A
#
# COMPACT_ATOMS: atom_id res chain seq x y z
N MET A 1 25.55 -5.56 16.73
CA MET A 1 26.56 -6.20 15.86
C MET A 1 26.73 -7.71 16.04
N ARG A 2 27.02 -8.25 17.23
CA ARG A 2 27.25 -9.71 17.42
C ARG A 2 26.13 -10.62 16.86
N LYS A 3 24.85 -10.25 17.06
CA LYS A 3 23.70 -10.99 16.51
C LYS A 3 23.71 -11.05 14.97
N LEU A 4 24.08 -9.95 14.30
CA LEU A 4 24.16 -9.89 12.84
C LEU A 4 25.29 -10.76 12.30
N LEU A 5 26.47 -10.75 12.94
CA LEU A 5 27.58 -11.62 12.57
C LEU A 5 27.23 -13.11 12.69
N LYS A 6 26.51 -13.49 13.76
CA LYS A 6 25.97 -14.86 13.89
C LYS A 6 24.94 -15.17 12.80
N GLY A 7 24.11 -14.20 12.42
CA GLY A 7 23.17 -14.32 11.31
C GLY A 7 23.87 -14.54 9.96
N LEU A 8 24.95 -13.80 9.67
CA LEU A 8 25.77 -13.99 8.48
C LEU A 8 26.39 -15.38 8.45
N HIS A 9 26.94 -15.83 9.58
CA HIS A 9 27.48 -17.18 9.66
C HIS A 9 26.41 -18.24 9.37
N LYS A 10 25.21 -18.11 9.97
CA LYS A 10 24.07 -19.01 9.70
C LYS A 10 23.63 -18.98 8.23
N PHE A 11 23.63 -17.80 7.60
CA PHE A 11 23.34 -17.66 6.17
C PHE A 11 24.35 -18.45 5.33
N GLN A 12 25.64 -18.23 5.56
CA GLN A 12 26.73 -18.90 4.83
C GLN A 12 26.82 -20.41 5.09
N SER A 13 26.50 -20.86 6.32
CA SER A 13 26.62 -22.27 6.71
C SER A 13 25.38 -23.11 6.41
N SER A 14 24.24 -22.49 6.08
CA SER A 14 22.97 -23.22 5.96
C SER A 14 22.10 -22.75 4.80
N TYR A 15 21.70 -21.48 4.78
CA TYR A 15 20.77 -21.01 3.73
C TYR A 15 21.43 -20.96 2.35
N PHE A 16 22.64 -20.42 2.24
CA PHE A 16 23.34 -20.30 0.97
C PHE A 16 23.66 -21.68 0.35
N PRO A 17 24.27 -22.65 1.06
CA PRO A 17 24.52 -23.98 0.49
C PRO A 17 23.24 -24.72 0.08
N ALA A 18 22.15 -24.56 0.84
CA ALA A 18 20.86 -25.18 0.51
C ALA A 18 20.18 -24.56 -0.72
N ASN A 19 20.60 -23.37 -1.16
CA ASN A 19 20.04 -22.65 -2.29
C ASN A 19 21.14 -22.28 -3.32
N GLN A 20 22.22 -23.05 -3.36
CA GLN A 20 23.42 -22.71 -4.13
C GLN A 20 23.12 -22.51 -5.62
N GLU A 21 22.33 -23.39 -6.22
CA GLU A 21 21.94 -23.31 -7.64
C GLU A 21 21.23 -21.99 -7.96
N ILE A 22 20.33 -21.52 -7.08
CA ILE A 22 19.64 -20.23 -7.24
C ILE A 22 20.64 -19.09 -7.18
N PHE A 23 21.60 -19.11 -6.24
CA PHE A 23 22.61 -18.06 -6.13
C PHE A 23 23.59 -18.05 -7.31
N GLU A 24 23.92 -19.21 -7.88
CA GLU A 24 24.74 -19.32 -9.10
C GLU A 24 24.01 -18.69 -10.29
N GLN A 25 22.72 -18.98 -10.47
CA GLN A 25 21.89 -18.34 -11.51
C GLN A 25 21.78 -16.83 -11.31
N LEU A 26 21.55 -16.38 -10.07
CA LEU A 26 21.44 -14.95 -9.75
C LEU A 26 22.76 -14.18 -9.89
N ALA A 27 23.91 -14.87 -9.83
CA ALA A 27 25.20 -14.25 -10.06
C ALA A 27 25.40 -13.82 -11.53
N GLU A 28 24.70 -14.48 -12.48
CA GLU A 28 24.73 -14.12 -13.90
C GLU A 28 23.81 -12.92 -14.22
N GLY A 29 22.80 -12.67 -13.39
CA GLY A 29 21.91 -11.53 -13.54
C GLY A 29 20.60 -11.67 -12.75
N GLN A 30 19.91 -10.55 -12.58
CA GLN A 30 18.60 -10.51 -11.92
C GLN A 30 17.46 -10.39 -12.95
N LYS A 31 16.33 -11.05 -12.68
CA LYS A 31 15.07 -10.93 -13.45
C LYS A 31 13.85 -10.86 -12.53
N PRO A 32 13.77 -9.85 -11.63
CA PRO A 32 12.61 -9.67 -10.77
C PRO A 32 11.35 -9.43 -11.60
N ARG A 33 10.21 -9.89 -11.10
CA ARG A 33 8.91 -9.72 -11.78
C ARG A 33 8.12 -8.52 -11.28
N VAL A 34 8.45 -8.03 -10.09
CA VAL A 34 7.70 -6.98 -9.39
C VAL A 34 8.64 -5.93 -8.83
N LEU A 35 8.30 -4.66 -9.05
CA LEU A 35 8.85 -3.52 -8.32
C LEU A 35 7.99 -3.30 -7.08
N PHE A 36 8.58 -3.48 -5.89
CA PHE A 36 7.88 -3.34 -4.61
C PHE A 36 8.39 -2.09 -3.88
N ILE A 37 7.56 -1.06 -3.80
CA ILE A 37 7.87 0.20 -3.13
C ILE A 37 7.19 0.20 -1.77
N THR A 38 7.95 0.30 -0.69
CA THR A 38 7.39 0.26 0.67
C THR A 38 8.18 1.09 1.68
N CYS A 39 7.73 1.10 2.93
CA CYS A 39 8.34 1.90 3.98
C CYS A 39 9.68 1.31 4.46
N SER A 40 10.61 2.15 4.89
CA SER A 40 11.83 1.75 5.61
C SER A 40 11.57 1.15 6.99
N ASP A 41 10.32 1.15 7.47
CA ASP A 41 9.91 0.59 8.76
C ASP A 41 10.43 -0.85 8.94
N SER A 42 11.18 -1.09 10.01
CA SER A 42 11.86 -2.37 10.25
C SER A 42 10.93 -3.56 10.43
N ARG A 43 9.63 -3.32 10.65
CA ARG A 43 8.60 -4.37 10.77
C ARG A 43 8.16 -4.90 9.41
N ILE A 44 8.49 -4.18 8.32
CA ILE A 44 8.12 -4.55 6.96
C ILE A 44 9.29 -5.26 6.28
N VAL A 45 9.02 -6.48 5.82
CA VAL A 45 9.97 -7.29 5.03
C VAL A 45 9.20 -7.85 3.83
N PRO A 46 9.30 -7.22 2.63
CA PRO A 46 8.51 -7.59 1.45
C PRO A 46 8.55 -9.09 1.13
N HIS A 47 9.76 -9.67 1.05
CA HIS A 47 9.93 -11.10 0.79
C HIS A 47 9.24 -12.00 1.82
N LEU A 48 9.13 -11.58 3.08
CA LEU A 48 8.46 -12.36 4.12
C LEU A 48 6.95 -12.30 3.95
N ILE A 49 6.38 -11.11 3.72
CA ILE A 49 4.93 -10.94 3.61
C ILE A 49 4.37 -11.59 2.32
N THR A 50 5.16 -11.64 1.24
CA THR A 50 4.75 -12.26 -0.03
C THR A 50 5.23 -13.70 -0.21
N GLN A 51 6.03 -14.23 0.72
CA GLN A 51 6.75 -15.50 0.56
C GLN A 51 7.59 -15.58 -0.73
N SER A 52 8.10 -14.44 -1.19
CA SER A 52 8.91 -14.38 -2.41
C SER A 52 10.35 -14.79 -2.17
N GLY A 53 10.91 -15.50 -3.15
CA GLY A 53 12.32 -15.92 -3.19
C GLY A 53 13.30 -14.77 -3.45
N VAL A 54 14.59 -15.10 -3.34
CA VAL A 54 15.68 -14.16 -3.70
C VAL A 54 15.61 -13.87 -5.21
N GLY A 55 15.71 -12.60 -5.58
CA GLY A 55 15.69 -12.18 -6.98
C GLY A 55 14.30 -11.99 -7.59
N GLU A 56 13.21 -12.28 -6.87
CA GLU A 56 11.84 -12.15 -7.40
C GLU A 56 11.28 -10.71 -7.30
N LEU A 57 11.71 -9.94 -6.29
CA LEU A 57 11.28 -8.56 -6.05
C LEU A 57 12.46 -7.60 -6.23
N PHE A 58 12.22 -6.50 -6.94
CA PHE A 58 13.08 -5.32 -6.92
C PHE A 58 12.48 -4.32 -5.95
N VAL A 59 13.21 -3.92 -4.90
CA VAL A 59 12.60 -3.23 -3.74
C VAL A 59 13.13 -1.81 -3.58
N ILE A 60 12.21 -0.84 -3.45
CA ILE A 60 12.51 0.53 -3.00
C ILE A 60 11.95 0.69 -1.59
N ARG A 61 12.78 1.25 -0.68
CA ARG A 61 12.37 1.53 0.69
C ARG A 61 12.76 2.94 1.12
N ASN A 62 11.77 3.74 1.50
CA ASN A 62 11.96 5.07 2.09
C ASN A 62 10.93 5.33 3.21
N ALA A 63 11.05 6.42 3.96
CA ALA A 63 10.12 6.71 5.05
C ALA A 63 8.74 7.07 4.49
N GLY A 64 7.72 6.23 4.70
CA GLY A 64 6.35 6.49 4.25
C GLY A 64 6.05 6.05 2.83
N ASN A 65 6.91 5.22 2.21
CA ASN A 65 6.69 4.62 0.88
C ASN A 65 6.33 5.65 -0.20
N LEU A 66 6.92 6.84 -0.14
CA LEU A 66 6.60 7.93 -1.05
C LEU A 66 7.29 7.74 -2.40
N VAL A 67 6.60 8.19 -3.43
CA VAL A 67 7.13 8.36 -4.78
C VAL A 67 6.94 9.84 -5.10
N PRO A 68 8.00 10.66 -5.09
CA PRO A 68 7.88 12.03 -5.56
C PRO A 68 7.43 12.07 -7.03
N PRO A 69 6.60 13.06 -7.44
CA PRO A 69 6.27 13.27 -8.84
C PRO A 69 7.54 13.41 -9.71
N PHE A 70 7.44 13.01 -10.98
CA PHE A 70 8.56 13.13 -11.91
C PHE A 70 9.07 14.58 -11.99
N GLY A 71 10.37 14.76 -11.81
CA GLY A 71 11.03 16.07 -11.80
C GLY A 71 10.92 16.86 -10.48
N ALA A 72 10.15 16.39 -9.50
CA ALA A 72 10.01 17.07 -8.21
C ALA A 72 11.13 16.76 -7.21
N ALA A 73 11.87 15.66 -7.42
CA ALA A 73 12.99 15.24 -6.58
C ALA A 73 14.15 14.70 -7.42
N ASN A 74 15.35 14.74 -6.86
CA ASN A 74 16.58 14.15 -7.42
C ASN A 74 17.15 13.03 -6.54
N GLY A 75 16.28 12.35 -5.79
CA GLY A 75 16.60 11.20 -4.94
C GLY A 75 16.81 9.90 -5.72
N GLY A 76 16.86 8.79 -4.99
CA GLY A 76 17.08 7.46 -5.57
C GLY A 76 15.83 6.81 -6.16
N GLU A 77 14.64 7.28 -5.78
CA GLU A 77 13.35 6.71 -6.17
C GLU A 77 13.17 6.69 -7.69
N GLY A 78 13.32 7.85 -8.33
CA GLY A 78 13.08 7.97 -9.77
C GLY A 78 14.06 7.15 -10.61
N ALA A 79 15.34 7.13 -10.23
CA ALA A 79 16.36 6.33 -10.90
C ALA A 79 16.10 4.82 -10.73
N ALA A 80 15.71 4.39 -9.53
CA ALA A 80 15.38 2.98 -9.27
C ALA A 80 14.11 2.53 -10.01
N ILE A 81 13.08 3.39 -10.09
CA ILE A 81 11.88 3.15 -10.89
C ILE A 81 12.25 3.01 -12.38
N GLU A 82 13.01 3.96 -12.92
CA GLU A 82 13.42 3.91 -14.32
C GLU A 82 14.22 2.65 -14.65
N TYR A 83 15.18 2.29 -13.80
CA TYR A 83 15.97 1.07 -13.97
C TYR A 83 15.10 -0.19 -13.94
N ALA A 84 14.19 -0.29 -12.96
CA ALA A 84 13.27 -1.42 -12.81
C ALA A 84 12.41 -1.63 -14.07
N ILE A 85 11.85 -0.56 -14.62
CA ILE A 85 10.92 -0.68 -15.75
C ILE A 85 11.67 -0.76 -17.09
N HIS A 86 12.71 0.05 -17.29
CA HIS A 86 13.40 0.15 -18.57
C HIS A 86 14.44 -0.96 -18.75
N VAL A 87 15.28 -1.20 -17.73
CA VAL A 87 16.40 -2.15 -17.83
C VAL A 87 15.96 -3.57 -17.45
N LEU A 88 15.23 -3.72 -16.35
CA LEU A 88 14.80 -5.04 -15.88
C LEU A 88 13.51 -5.54 -16.53
N GLY A 89 12.79 -4.66 -17.24
CA GLY A 89 11.57 -5.04 -17.96
C GLY A 89 10.41 -5.42 -17.04
N ILE A 90 10.39 -4.91 -15.80
CA ILE A 90 9.30 -5.14 -14.86
C ILE A 90 8.01 -4.50 -15.40
N GLU A 91 6.91 -5.25 -15.33
CA GLU A 91 5.57 -4.81 -15.77
C GLU A 91 4.57 -4.68 -14.62
N GLN A 92 4.99 -5.01 -13.39
CA GLN A 92 4.15 -5.04 -12.20
C GLN A 92 4.77 -4.16 -11.11
N VAL A 93 4.04 -3.15 -10.64
CA VAL A 93 4.50 -2.26 -9.56
C VAL A 93 3.51 -2.32 -8.39
N ILE A 94 4.02 -2.47 -7.18
CA ILE A 94 3.25 -2.41 -5.94
C ILE A 94 3.73 -1.21 -5.12
N ILE A 95 2.82 -0.31 -4.77
CA ILE A 95 3.02 0.66 -3.69
C ILE A 95 2.39 0.08 -2.42
N CYS A 96 3.20 -0.25 -1.42
CA CYS A 96 2.74 -0.87 -0.19
C CYS A 96 2.95 0.05 1.01
N GLY A 97 1.84 0.63 1.49
CA GLY A 97 1.73 1.26 2.80
C GLY A 97 1.61 0.22 3.92
N HIS A 98 1.61 0.68 5.17
CA HIS A 98 1.45 -0.22 6.31
C HIS A 98 0.81 0.45 7.51
N SER A 99 0.16 -0.33 8.38
CA SER A 99 -0.47 0.18 9.60
C SER A 99 0.54 0.83 10.54
N ASN A 100 0.07 1.83 11.29
CA ASN A 100 0.83 2.53 12.31
C ASN A 100 2.17 3.12 11.78
N CYS A 101 2.11 3.77 10.60
CA CYS A 101 3.27 4.34 9.92
C CYS A 101 3.79 5.63 10.58
N GLY A 102 5.07 5.64 10.97
CA GLY A 102 5.70 6.81 11.60
C GLY A 102 5.74 8.05 10.70
N ALA A 103 5.97 7.86 9.39
CA ALA A 103 5.98 8.94 8.41
C ALA A 103 4.61 9.61 8.28
N MET A 104 3.52 8.82 8.24
CA MET A 104 2.15 9.35 8.17
C MET A 104 1.73 10.05 9.46
N LYS A 105 2.16 9.54 10.63
CA LYS A 105 2.04 10.29 11.90
C LYS A 105 2.77 11.63 11.87
N GLY A 106 3.94 11.66 11.23
CA GLY A 106 4.71 12.87 10.98
C GLY A 106 3.97 13.84 10.07
N LEU A 107 3.38 13.34 8.98
CA LEU A 107 2.61 14.15 8.01
C LEU A 107 1.40 14.84 8.66
N LEU A 108 0.68 14.14 9.54
CA LEU A 108 -0.43 14.70 10.32
C LEU A 108 0.01 15.81 11.30
N LYS A 109 1.32 15.91 11.60
CA LYS A 109 1.92 16.89 12.52
C LYS A 109 3.07 17.64 11.85
N LEU A 110 2.98 17.86 10.53
CA LEU A 110 4.09 18.24 9.67
C LEU A 110 4.89 19.44 10.22
N GLU A 111 4.23 20.51 10.64
CA GLU A 111 4.91 21.71 11.15
C GLU A 111 5.77 21.47 12.39
N LYS A 112 5.46 20.46 13.21
CA LYS A 112 6.31 20.09 14.36
C LYS A 112 7.66 19.50 13.93
N LEU A 113 7.75 18.95 12.71
CA LEU A 113 8.97 18.35 12.18
C LEU A 113 9.96 19.38 11.66
N ARG A 114 9.50 20.60 11.33
CA ARG A 114 10.30 21.63 10.66
C ARG A 114 11.63 21.91 11.37
N THR A 115 11.61 21.94 12.70
CA THR A 115 12.79 22.26 13.52
C THR A 115 13.58 21.02 13.94
N GLU A 116 12.89 19.96 14.37
CA GLU A 116 13.55 18.78 14.97
C GLU A 116 13.99 17.74 13.93
N MET A 117 13.29 17.67 12.80
CA MET A 117 13.51 16.66 11.75
C MET A 117 13.40 17.32 10.36
N PRO A 118 14.21 18.35 10.03
CA PRO A 118 14.04 19.15 8.82
C PRO A 118 14.11 18.33 7.52
N LEU A 119 14.95 17.30 7.45
CA LEU A 119 15.01 16.42 6.27
C LEU A 119 13.73 15.59 6.09
N VAL A 120 13.10 15.17 7.19
CA VAL A 120 11.81 14.46 7.13
C VAL A 120 10.68 15.43 6.81
N TYR A 121 10.73 16.65 7.34
CA TYR A 121 9.81 17.72 6.95
C TYR A 121 9.82 17.96 5.44
N GLU A 122 11.01 18.16 4.85
CA GLU A 122 11.17 18.37 3.39
C GLU A 122 10.73 17.13 2.61
N TRP A 123 11.13 15.94 3.05
CA TRP A 123 10.73 14.69 2.40
C TRP A 123 9.21 14.49 2.35
N LEU A 124 8.52 14.77 3.45
CA LEU A 124 7.07 14.64 3.55
C LEU A 124 6.30 15.70 2.74
N GLN A 125 6.96 16.75 2.22
CA GLN A 125 6.33 17.67 1.27
C GLN A 125 5.91 16.96 -0.02
N HIS A 126 6.56 15.85 -0.39
CA HIS A 126 6.14 15.04 -1.54
C HIS A 126 4.80 14.31 -1.32
N ALA A 127 4.28 14.31 -0.08
CA ALA A 127 2.95 13.85 0.29
C ALA A 127 1.99 14.99 0.68
N GLU A 128 2.28 16.23 0.29
CA GLU A 128 1.44 17.39 0.60
C GLU A 128 0.01 17.24 0.05
N SER A 129 -0.15 16.64 -1.14
CA SER A 129 -1.48 16.32 -1.69
C SER A 129 -2.30 15.46 -0.73
N THR A 130 -1.69 14.41 -0.16
CA THR A 130 -2.32 13.58 0.88
C THR A 130 -2.69 14.43 2.10
N ARG A 131 -1.76 15.24 2.62
CA ARG A 131 -2.01 16.04 3.82
C ARG A 131 -3.17 17.02 3.62
N ARG A 132 -3.21 17.68 2.48
CA ARG A 132 -4.26 18.65 2.13
C ARG A 132 -5.61 17.97 1.99
N LEU A 133 -5.67 16.83 1.28
CA LEU A 133 -6.87 16.02 1.15
C LEU A 133 -7.43 15.62 2.51
N ILE A 134 -6.57 15.11 3.41
CA ILE A 134 -6.95 14.72 4.77
C ILE A 134 -7.46 15.92 5.57
N HIS A 135 -6.79 17.07 5.47
CA HIS A 135 -7.17 18.26 6.22
C HIS A 135 -8.51 18.84 5.78
N GLU A 136 -8.78 18.85 4.47
CA GLU A 136 -9.98 19.48 3.89
C GLU A 136 -11.22 18.57 3.94
N ASN A 137 -11.04 17.24 3.85
CA ASN A 137 -12.17 16.29 3.70
C ASN A 137 -12.43 15.42 4.93
N TYR A 138 -11.48 15.31 5.86
CA TYR A 138 -11.59 14.43 7.04
C TYR A 138 -11.34 15.19 8.35
N ALA A 139 -11.67 16.48 8.38
CA ALA A 139 -11.40 17.39 9.50
C ALA A 139 -12.02 16.94 10.84
N ASP A 140 -13.14 16.23 10.80
CA ASP A 140 -13.86 15.76 11.99
C ASP A 140 -13.33 14.43 12.55
N ILE A 141 -12.53 13.70 11.77
CA ILE A 141 -11.97 12.40 12.18
C ILE A 141 -10.67 12.63 12.96
N LYS A 142 -10.41 11.78 13.97
CA LYS A 142 -9.27 11.90 14.88
C LYS A 142 -8.66 10.54 15.21
N GLY A 143 -7.49 10.56 15.85
CA GLY A 143 -6.87 9.36 16.42
C GLY A 143 -6.40 8.36 15.36
N GLU A 144 -6.52 7.08 15.68
CA GLU A 144 -6.06 5.98 14.82
C GLU A 144 -6.87 5.88 13.52
N GLU A 145 -8.16 6.23 13.53
CA GLU A 145 -8.99 6.24 12.31
C GLU A 145 -8.45 7.23 11.27
N LEU A 146 -8.13 8.46 11.69
CA LEU A 146 -7.52 9.46 10.81
C LEU A 146 -6.18 8.98 10.24
N LEU A 147 -5.39 8.26 11.04
CA LEU A 147 -4.13 7.68 10.60
C LEU A 147 -4.35 6.60 9.54
N THR A 148 -5.33 5.72 9.73
CA THR A 148 -5.72 4.69 8.74
C THR A 148 -6.10 5.31 7.41
N ILE A 149 -6.95 6.32 7.41
CA ILE A 149 -7.34 7.03 6.19
C ILE A 149 -6.11 7.71 5.55
N THR A 150 -5.27 8.37 6.34
CA THR A 150 -4.04 9.01 5.83
C THR A 150 -3.11 8.01 5.14
N MET A 151 -2.97 6.80 5.68
CA MET A 151 -2.14 5.75 5.08
C MET A 151 -2.73 5.26 3.75
N ALA A 152 -4.04 5.07 3.67
CA ALA A 152 -4.74 4.67 2.45
C ALA A 152 -4.62 5.74 1.35
N GLU A 153 -4.94 6.99 1.68
CA GLU A 153 -4.84 8.13 0.76
C GLU A 153 -3.41 8.37 0.29
N ASN A 154 -2.42 8.10 1.15
CA ASN A 154 -1.03 8.19 0.77
C ASN A 154 -0.67 7.19 -0.33
N VAL A 155 -1.15 5.94 -0.23
CA VAL A 155 -0.91 4.91 -1.25
C VAL A 155 -1.51 5.35 -2.59
N VAL A 156 -2.75 5.83 -2.60
CA VAL A 156 -3.42 6.31 -3.82
C VAL A 156 -2.66 7.51 -4.42
N THR A 157 -2.28 8.48 -3.59
CA THR A 157 -1.46 9.63 -4.02
C THR A 157 -0.13 9.19 -4.67
N GLN A 158 0.52 8.16 -4.12
CA GLN A 158 1.78 7.66 -4.66
C GLN A 158 1.59 6.93 -6.00
N ILE A 159 0.45 6.27 -6.22
CA ILE A 159 0.09 5.71 -7.52
C ILE A 159 -0.04 6.84 -8.55
N GLU A 160 -0.72 7.94 -8.20
CA GLU A 160 -0.84 9.10 -9.10
C GLU A 160 0.51 9.77 -9.39
N ASN A 161 1.37 9.92 -8.38
CA ASN A 161 2.72 10.41 -8.59
C ASN A 161 3.53 9.49 -9.52
N LEU A 162 3.42 8.17 -9.36
CA LEU A 162 4.10 7.19 -10.20
C LEU A 162 3.66 7.30 -11.67
N LYS A 163 2.38 7.57 -11.93
CA LYS A 163 1.84 7.76 -13.30
C LYS A 163 2.43 8.97 -14.03
N THR A 164 3.07 9.90 -13.32
CA THR A 164 3.76 11.06 -13.93
C THR A 164 5.11 10.71 -14.58
N TYR A 165 5.69 9.55 -14.27
CA TYR A 165 6.98 9.14 -14.83
C TYR A 165 6.85 8.75 -16.32
N PRO A 166 7.71 9.27 -17.22
CA PRO A 166 7.62 8.99 -18.65
C PRO A 166 7.64 7.50 -18.99
N VAL A 167 8.51 6.72 -18.35
CA VAL A 167 8.62 5.27 -18.57
C VAL A 167 7.34 4.53 -18.15
N ILE A 168 6.72 4.93 -17.04
CA ILE A 168 5.47 4.36 -16.54
C ILE A 168 4.32 4.73 -17.48
N ARG A 169 4.20 6.03 -17.80
CA ARG A 169 3.15 6.56 -18.69
C ARG A 169 3.16 5.86 -20.05
N SER A 170 4.35 5.66 -20.63
CA SER A 170 4.51 4.95 -21.90
C SER A 170 4.04 3.49 -21.83
N LYS A 171 4.39 2.77 -20.76
CA LYS A 171 4.02 1.35 -20.59
C LYS A 171 2.55 1.14 -20.25
N LEU A 172 1.95 2.04 -19.46
CA LEU A 172 0.51 2.05 -19.22
C LEU A 172 -0.28 2.22 -20.52
N HIS A 173 0.13 3.15 -21.39
CA HIS A 173 -0.53 3.33 -22.71
C HIS A 173 -0.44 2.09 -23.61
N GLN A 174 0.59 1.26 -23.43
CA GLN A 174 0.78 0.01 -24.15
C GLN A 174 0.07 -1.19 -23.51
N ASN A 175 -0.65 -1.01 -22.39
CA ASN A 175 -1.18 -2.09 -21.56
C ASN A 175 -0.10 -3.10 -21.12
N LYS A 176 1.13 -2.62 -20.87
CA LYS A 176 2.28 -3.42 -20.40
C LYS A 176 2.71 -3.05 -18.98
N MET A 177 1.80 -2.46 -18.21
CA MET A 177 2.07 -2.02 -16.85
C MET A 177 0.81 -2.13 -16.03
N SER A 178 0.93 -2.76 -14.87
CA SER A 178 -0.09 -2.70 -13.82
C SER A 178 0.52 -2.11 -12.55
N ILE A 179 -0.24 -1.24 -11.90
CA ILE A 179 0.14 -0.61 -10.64
C ILE A 179 -0.89 -1.02 -9.60
N TYR A 180 -0.42 -1.54 -8.46
CA TYR A 180 -1.24 -1.98 -7.34
C TYR A 180 -0.93 -1.13 -6.10
N GLY A 181 -1.96 -0.79 -5.33
CA GLY A 181 -1.83 -0.16 -4.03
C GLY A 181 -2.15 -1.15 -2.93
N TRP A 182 -1.23 -1.39 -2.00
CA TRP A 182 -1.43 -2.30 -0.87
C TRP A 182 -1.30 -1.57 0.47
N ILE A 183 -2.00 -2.07 1.49
CA ILE A 183 -1.79 -1.70 2.89
C ILE A 183 -1.56 -2.99 3.66
N PHE A 184 -0.39 -3.13 4.28
CA PHE A 184 -0.10 -4.23 5.19
C PHE A 184 -0.42 -3.85 6.63
N ASP A 185 -1.36 -4.54 7.25
CA ASP A 185 -1.59 -4.41 8.68
C ASP A 185 -0.63 -5.30 9.47
N ILE A 186 0.27 -4.66 10.20
CA ILE A 186 1.29 -5.32 11.01
C ILE A 186 0.68 -6.13 12.17
N GLU A 187 -0.44 -5.67 12.75
CA GLU A 187 -1.03 -6.31 13.93
C GLU A 187 -1.74 -7.62 13.55
N THR A 188 -2.52 -7.59 12.47
CA THR A 188 -3.30 -8.74 12.00
C THR A 188 -2.51 -9.64 11.04
N GLY A 189 -1.50 -9.09 10.36
CA GLY A 189 -0.78 -9.76 9.28
C GLY A 189 -1.52 -9.76 7.94
N GLU A 190 -2.65 -9.05 7.84
CA GLU A 190 -3.45 -8.98 6.62
C GLU A 190 -2.90 -7.92 5.66
N VAL A 191 -3.17 -8.13 4.36
CA VAL A 191 -2.92 -7.15 3.31
C VAL A 191 -4.25 -6.78 2.70
N LEU A 192 -4.51 -5.49 2.54
CA LEU A 192 -5.60 -4.97 1.72
C LEU A 192 -5.02 -4.42 0.41
N ALA A 193 -5.75 -4.60 -0.69
CA ALA A 193 -5.41 -4.12 -2.01
C ALA A 193 -6.45 -3.12 -2.52
N TYR A 194 -5.96 -2.03 -3.10
CA TYR A 194 -6.75 -0.98 -3.70
C TYR A 194 -7.38 -1.46 -5.00
N ASN A 195 -8.70 -1.30 -5.09
CA ASN A 195 -9.49 -1.54 -6.28
C ASN A 195 -9.86 -0.18 -6.92
N PRO A 196 -9.30 0.15 -8.09
CA PRO A 196 -9.57 1.44 -8.75
C PRO A 196 -10.98 1.56 -9.33
N GLU A 197 -11.75 0.46 -9.43
CA GLU A 197 -13.13 0.48 -9.92
C GLU A 197 -14.12 0.95 -8.83
N THR A 198 -13.92 0.46 -7.62
CA THR A 198 -14.76 0.75 -6.46
C THR A 198 -14.22 1.90 -5.61
N ASP A 199 -12.95 2.26 -5.81
CA ASP A 199 -12.20 3.19 -4.95
C ASP A 199 -12.07 2.68 -3.51
N GLU A 200 -11.94 1.37 -3.34
CA GLU A 200 -11.91 0.66 -2.05
C GLU A 200 -10.62 -0.12 -1.81
N PHE A 201 -10.32 -0.36 -0.52
CA PHE A 201 -9.31 -1.33 -0.13
C PHE A 201 -9.98 -2.64 0.29
N GLU A 202 -9.72 -3.71 -0.47
CA GLU A 202 -10.34 -5.03 -0.31
C GLU A 202 -9.29 -6.11 -0.03
N VAL A 203 -9.72 -7.30 0.38
CA VAL A 203 -8.78 -8.44 0.56
C VAL A 203 -8.31 -8.91 -0.83
N PRO A 204 -7.00 -9.06 -1.11
CA PRO A 204 -6.48 -9.37 -2.46
C PRO A 204 -7.07 -10.62 -3.14
N GLN A 205 -7.59 -11.57 -2.36
CA GLN A 205 -8.24 -12.78 -2.87
C GLN A 205 -9.59 -12.48 -3.55
N SER A 206 -10.29 -11.40 -3.18
CA SER A 206 -11.49 -10.94 -3.89
C SER A 206 -11.16 -10.50 -5.32
N LEU A 207 -9.98 -9.90 -5.53
CA LEU A 207 -9.47 -9.46 -6.82
C LEU A 207 -9.04 -10.62 -7.74
N LEU A 208 -8.65 -11.76 -7.16
CA LEU A 208 -8.36 -12.98 -7.93
C LEU A 208 -9.65 -13.67 -8.42
N ALA A 209 -10.75 -13.55 -7.68
CA ALA A 209 -12.03 -14.17 -8.01
C ALA A 209 -12.84 -13.39 -9.07
N SER A 210 -12.52 -12.10 -9.26
CA SER A 210 -13.19 -11.18 -10.18
C SER A 210 -12.49 -11.05 -11.55
N ALA A 211 -11.37 -11.74 -11.78
CA ALA A 211 -10.72 -11.77 -13.08
C ALA A 211 -11.34 -12.86 -14.01
N PRO A 212 -12.42 -12.53 -14.73
CA PRO A 212 -12.41 -12.80 -16.17
C PRO A 212 -13.10 -11.72 -17.03
N ASN A 213 -12.35 -11.26 -18.04
CA ASN A 213 -12.73 -10.50 -19.25
C ASN A 213 -13.41 -9.12 -19.10
N GLU A 214 -12.74 -8.14 -19.73
CA GLU A 214 -13.26 -6.91 -20.35
C GLU A 214 -14.73 -6.58 -20.08
N HIS A 215 -14.99 -5.47 -19.39
CA HIS A 215 -15.87 -4.36 -19.79
C HIS A 215 -16.22 -3.48 -18.57
N PHE A 216 -15.68 -2.26 -18.54
CA PHE A 216 -15.98 -1.26 -17.50
C PHE A 216 -17.23 -0.46 -17.87
N VAL A 217 -18.17 -0.30 -16.93
CA VAL A 217 -19.26 0.68 -16.98
C VAL A 217 -19.32 1.44 -15.66
N HIS A 218 -19.39 2.77 -15.75
CA HIS A 218 -19.46 3.73 -14.63
C HIS A 218 -20.62 3.49 -13.65
N THR A 219 -20.47 3.85 -12.37
CA THR A 219 -21.20 4.96 -11.68
C THR A 219 -20.95 4.97 -10.16
N ASP A 220 -21.42 6.07 -9.53
CA ASP A 220 -21.10 6.64 -8.22
C ASP A 220 -21.79 5.98 -6.99
N ALA A 221 -21.04 5.35 -6.07
CA ALA A 221 -21.45 5.07 -4.68
C ALA A 221 -20.24 4.72 -3.74
N PRO A 222 -20.30 4.99 -2.40
CA PRO A 222 -19.15 4.86 -1.49
C PRO A 222 -19.10 3.62 -0.53
N PRO A 223 -17.94 3.34 0.13
CA PRO A 223 -17.53 2.04 0.75
C PRO A 223 -17.81 1.72 2.24
N VAL A 224 -17.61 0.44 2.64
CA VAL A 224 -18.05 -0.31 3.86
C VAL A 224 -16.89 -0.79 4.80
N PRO A 225 -17.06 -0.98 6.14
CA PRO A 225 -16.05 -1.63 7.01
C PRO A 225 -16.32 -3.10 7.41
N SER A 226 -15.26 -3.92 7.28
CA SER A 226 -14.71 -4.98 8.16
C SER A 226 -15.62 -5.88 9.03
N ALA A 227 -15.98 -7.07 8.51
CA ALA A 227 -16.14 -8.34 9.27
C ALA A 227 -16.32 -9.55 8.34
N TYR A 228 -15.27 -9.99 7.64
CA TYR A 228 -15.31 -11.11 6.70
C TYR A 228 -14.06 -11.98 6.88
N GLN A 229 -14.08 -13.24 7.27
CA GLN A 229 -15.12 -14.26 7.42
C GLN A 229 -14.58 -15.32 8.38
N LYS A 230 -15.43 -15.96 9.19
CA LYS A 230 -15.12 -17.31 9.70
C LYS A 230 -16.20 -18.29 9.25
N GLY A 231 -15.76 -19.33 8.54
CA GLY A 231 -16.41 -20.63 8.44
C GLY A 231 -17.44 -20.80 7.32
N SER A 232 -17.03 -21.42 6.22
CA SER A 232 -17.92 -21.95 5.19
C SER A 232 -18.74 -23.14 5.71
N GLN A 233 -20.07 -23.03 5.76
CA GLN A 233 -21.04 -24.00 5.24
C GLN A 233 -22.34 -23.29 4.83
N ARG A 234 -22.89 -23.64 3.65
CA ARG A 234 -24.15 -23.12 3.06
C ARG A 234 -25.39 -23.58 3.86
N VAL A 235 -26.33 -22.67 4.20
CA VAL A 235 -27.80 -22.91 4.23
C VAL A 235 -28.59 -21.59 4.03
N GLU A 236 -29.78 -21.72 3.46
CA GLU A 236 -30.83 -20.79 2.98
C GLU A 236 -31.35 -19.68 3.93
N THR A 237 -32.07 -18.75 3.29
CA THR A 237 -32.77 -17.53 3.74
C THR A 237 -33.60 -17.59 5.03
N LYS A 238 -33.58 -16.51 5.85
CA LYS A 238 -34.76 -15.78 6.40
C LYS A 238 -34.38 -14.53 7.25
N ASN A 239 -35.35 -13.62 7.36
CA ASN A 239 -35.30 -12.22 7.82
C ASN A 239 -34.94 -11.92 9.29
N ALA A 240 -34.41 -10.69 9.45
CA ALA A 240 -34.62 -9.64 10.47
C ALA A 240 -34.41 -9.91 11.97
N GLY A 241 -33.47 -9.13 12.52
CA GLY A 241 -33.42 -8.72 13.93
C GLY A 241 -32.16 -9.21 14.65
N ASP A 242 -31.19 -8.31 14.86
CA ASP A 242 -30.50 -8.11 16.15
C ASP A 242 -29.34 -7.11 16.01
N LEU A 243 -29.40 -6.01 16.77
CA LEU A 243 -28.35 -4.98 16.87
C LEU A 243 -27.39 -5.30 18.04
N PRO A 244 -26.06 -5.06 17.91
CA PRO A 244 -25.10 -5.22 19.01
C PRO A 244 -25.33 -4.28 20.20
N SER A 245 -25.08 -4.77 21.42
CA SER A 245 -25.40 -4.15 22.71
C SER A 245 -24.64 -2.87 23.09
N TRP A 246 -23.73 -2.39 22.25
CA TRP A 246 -22.85 -1.27 22.54
C TRP A 246 -23.24 0.04 21.84
N MET A 247 -24.34 0.05 21.05
CA MET A 247 -24.78 1.21 20.28
C MET A 247 -26.29 1.48 20.46
N SER A 248 -26.66 2.72 20.78
CA SER A 248 -28.06 3.09 21.05
C SER A 248 -28.87 3.28 19.76
N HIS A 249 -30.19 3.05 19.82
CA HIS A 249 -31.09 3.22 18.66
C HIS A 249 -31.10 4.65 18.10
N GLU A 250 -30.77 5.65 18.92
CA GLU A 250 -30.65 7.05 18.49
C GLU A 250 -29.34 7.31 17.71
N GLN A 251 -28.27 6.57 18.03
CA GLN A 251 -27.02 6.56 17.25
C GLN A 251 -27.21 5.84 15.91
N ALA A 252 -28.01 4.76 15.90
CA ALA A 252 -28.37 4.02 14.69
C ALA A 252 -29.17 4.86 13.68
N ASN A 253 -30.10 5.70 14.15
CA ASN A 253 -30.94 6.53 13.27
C ASN A 253 -30.24 7.78 12.70
N ARG A 254 -29.17 8.28 13.34
CA ARG A 254 -28.41 9.45 12.86
C ARG A 254 -27.37 9.08 11.80
N ILE A 255 -26.93 7.83 11.77
CA ILE A 255 -25.98 7.30 10.80
C ILE A 255 -26.67 6.89 9.48
N TYR A 256 -27.98 6.60 9.51
CA TYR A 256 -28.74 6.06 8.37
C TYR A 256 -29.41 7.12 7.46
N ARG A 257 -29.43 8.40 7.84
CA ARG A 257 -29.94 9.48 6.97
C ARG A 257 -28.76 10.28 6.41
N GLY A 258 -28.33 9.89 5.22
CA GLY A 258 -27.52 10.75 4.37
C GLY A 258 -28.24 12.06 4.04
N SER A 259 -27.46 13.05 3.64
CA SER A 259 -27.82 14.44 3.36
C SER A 259 -28.71 14.62 2.11
N ALA A 260 -29.90 14.03 2.15
CA ALA A 260 -31.07 14.47 1.37
C ALA A 260 -32.05 15.24 2.28
N ALA A 261 -31.55 16.29 2.93
CA ALA A 261 -32.38 17.28 3.65
C ALA A 261 -31.62 18.62 3.77
N ALA A 262 -31.31 19.23 2.64
CA ALA A 262 -31.00 20.66 2.53
C ALA A 262 -31.29 21.13 1.09
N ARG A 263 -32.58 21.17 0.75
CA ARG A 263 -33.17 22.23 -0.07
C ARG A 263 -34.11 23.01 0.81
#